data_AF-A0A061A657-F1
#
_entry.id   AF-A0A061A657-F1
#
_cell.length_a   1.000
_cell.length_b   1.000
_cell.length_c   1.000
_cell.angle_alpha   90.00
_cell.angle_beta   90.00
_cell.angle_gamma   90.00
#
_symmetry.space_group_name_H-M   'P 1'
#
loop_
_entity.id
_entity.type
_entity.pdbx_description
1 polymer ?
#
loop_
_entity_poly.entity_id
_entity_poly.type
_entity_poly.pdbx_seq_one_letter_code
_entity_poly.pdbx_strand_id
1 'polypeptide(L)'
;MVFAVDEINNSSDLLPGVTLGYQVHDSCTTVPMAMNVAFQLANGLDPMFDTGEQCSGSPTVTAIVGESGSTTTISMLRIIGPFGIPQKQYPTFFRTIPSDQFQAAALAHLIRHFGWTWIGAVRSDSDYGNYGMAAFLQAAQKEGICVEYSEAFSLTNPLSRVQRVADVIRR
;
A
#
# COMPACT_ATOMS: atom_id res chain seq x y z
N MET A 1 12.30 9.37 5.30
CA MET A 1 11.54 10.61 5.04
C MET A 1 12.24 11.82 5.64
N VAL A 2 12.46 11.87 6.97
CA VAL A 2 13.12 12.99 7.68
C VAL A 2 14.40 13.46 6.99
N PHE A 3 15.35 12.55 6.75
CA PHE A 3 16.59 12.87 6.03
C PHE A 3 16.37 13.58 4.68
N ALA A 4 15.40 13.12 3.87
CA ALA A 4 15.13 13.74 2.57
C ALA A 4 14.52 15.15 2.74
N VAL A 5 13.71 15.36 3.77
CA VAL A 5 13.20 16.70 4.10
C VAL A 5 14.34 17.63 4.53
N ASP A 6 15.28 17.14 5.34
CA ASP A 6 16.44 17.92 5.78
C ASP A 6 17.34 18.31 4.60
N GLU A 7 17.60 17.36 3.68
CA GLU A 7 18.34 17.63 2.44
C GLU A 7 17.65 18.66 1.55
N ILE A 8 16.31 18.58 1.41
CA ILE A 8 15.53 19.56 0.65
C ILE A 8 15.62 20.95 1.29
N ASN A 9 15.42 21.02 2.61
CA ASN A 9 15.47 22.29 3.36
C ASN A 9 16.87 22.94 3.34
N ASN A 10 17.92 22.15 3.15
CA ASN A 10 19.31 22.63 3.06
C ASN A 10 19.76 22.90 1.61
N SER A 11 18.91 22.64 0.62
CA SER A 11 19.22 22.90 -0.79
C SER A 11 18.93 24.35 -1.16
N SER A 12 19.88 25.01 -1.84
CA SER A 12 19.63 26.31 -2.48
C SER A 12 18.85 26.19 -3.79
N ASP A 13 18.82 25.00 -4.39
CA ASP A 13 18.29 24.78 -5.73
C ASP A 13 16.84 24.30 -5.69
N LEU A 14 16.44 23.64 -4.60
CA LEU A 14 15.12 23.03 -4.44
C LEU A 14 14.34 23.74 -3.33
N LEU A 15 13.23 24.40 -3.72
CA LEU A 15 12.32 25.14 -2.84
C LEU A 15 12.99 26.30 -2.04
N PRO A 16 13.71 27.23 -2.70
CA PRO A 16 14.34 28.34 -2.00
C PRO A 16 13.31 29.23 -1.29
N GLY A 17 13.55 29.53 -0.01
CA GLY A 17 12.65 30.35 0.82
C GLY A 17 11.43 29.62 1.36
N VAL A 18 11.32 28.31 1.17
CA VAL A 18 10.26 27.47 1.72
C VAL A 18 10.87 26.41 2.64
N THR A 19 10.38 26.29 3.87
CA THR A 19 10.75 25.20 4.79
C THR A 19 9.67 24.13 4.78
N LEU A 20 10.03 22.90 4.46
CA LEU A 20 9.17 21.74 4.59
C LEU A 20 9.13 21.27 6.04
N GLY A 21 7.93 21.25 6.62
CA GLY A 21 7.63 20.57 7.88
C GLY A 21 7.08 19.16 7.64
N TYR A 22 7.00 18.35 8.69
CA TYR A 22 6.42 17.01 8.62
C TYR A 22 5.73 16.57 9.91
N GLN A 23 4.78 15.64 9.79
CA GLN A 23 4.19 14.87 10.88
C GLN A 23 4.32 13.39 10.56
N VAL A 24 4.86 12.61 11.51
CA VAL A 24 5.09 11.17 11.33
C VAL A 24 4.16 10.40 12.26
N HIS A 25 3.40 9.47 11.69
CA HIS A 25 2.47 8.62 12.41
C HIS A 25 2.75 7.15 12.13
N ASP A 26 2.50 6.30 13.13
CA ASP A 26 2.59 4.85 12.98
C ASP A 26 1.19 4.27 12.71
N SER A 27 1.04 3.58 11.58
CA SER A 27 -0.18 2.84 11.22
C SER A 27 -0.22 1.43 11.82
N CYS A 28 0.90 0.99 12.41
CA CYS A 28 1.14 -0.37 12.90
C CYS A 28 0.81 -1.46 11.86
N THR A 29 0.81 -1.12 10.56
CA THR A 29 0.38 -1.99 9.45
C THR A 29 -1.06 -2.51 9.57
N THR A 30 -1.91 -1.84 10.36
CA THR A 30 -3.31 -2.25 10.55
C THR A 30 -4.28 -1.25 9.92
N VAL A 31 -5.36 -1.77 9.36
CA VAL A 31 -6.41 -0.93 8.75
C VAL A 31 -7.02 0.07 9.74
N PRO A 32 -7.40 -0.31 10.98
CA PRO A 32 -8.01 0.65 11.91
C PRO A 32 -7.09 1.82 12.29
N MET A 33 -5.81 1.55 12.54
CA MET A 33 -4.84 2.60 12.87
C MET A 33 -4.52 3.48 11.66
N ALA A 34 -4.34 2.88 10.47
CA ALA A 34 -4.14 3.63 9.23
C ALA A 34 -5.33 4.58 8.95
N MET A 35 -6.56 4.11 9.15
CA MET A 35 -7.76 4.94 9.02
C MET A 35 -7.81 6.06 10.06
N ASN A 36 -7.47 5.79 11.32
CA ASN A 36 -7.41 6.81 12.37
C ASN A 36 -6.39 7.92 12.02
N VAL A 37 -5.20 7.53 11.56
CA VAL A 37 -4.18 8.48 11.08
C VAL A 37 -4.69 9.28 9.88
N ALA A 38 -5.35 8.65 8.91
CA ALA A 38 -5.91 9.36 7.77
C ALA A 38 -6.95 10.41 8.19
N PHE A 39 -7.81 10.11 9.18
CA PHE A 39 -8.73 11.10 9.75
C PHE A 39 -8.01 12.25 10.46
N GLN A 40 -6.94 11.95 11.22
CA GLN A 40 -6.13 12.99 11.87
C GLN A 40 -5.48 13.94 10.85
N LEU A 41 -4.93 13.37 9.78
CA LEU A 41 -4.30 14.15 8.69
C LEU A 41 -5.33 14.96 7.89
N ALA A 42 -6.54 14.43 7.69
CA ALA A 42 -7.61 15.12 6.96
C ALA A 42 -8.24 16.26 7.76
N ASN A 43 -8.35 16.13 9.08
CA ASN A 43 -9.01 17.12 9.94
C ASN A 43 -8.07 18.24 10.42
N GLY A 44 -6.75 18.11 10.21
CA GLY A 44 -5.74 18.98 10.81
C GLY A 44 -5.58 18.68 12.30
N LEU A 45 -4.34 18.44 12.74
CA LEU A 45 -4.06 18.25 14.16
C LEU A 45 -4.13 19.61 14.87
N ASP A 46 -5.28 19.93 15.44
CA ASP A 46 -5.26 20.67 16.70
C ASP A 46 -6.30 20.12 17.69
N PRO A 47 -5.87 19.42 18.77
CA PRO A 47 -6.75 19.13 19.90
C PRO A 47 -7.06 20.39 20.73
N MET A 48 -6.37 21.51 20.50
CA MET A 48 -6.83 22.83 20.92
C MET A 48 -7.69 23.45 19.82
N PHE A 49 -8.97 23.13 19.84
CA PHE A 49 -9.95 24.13 19.46
C PHE A 49 -9.78 25.30 20.43
N ASP A 50 -8.92 26.26 20.09
CA ASP A 50 -9.01 27.58 20.71
C ASP A 50 -10.39 28.14 20.33
N THR A 51 -11.30 28.11 21.28
CA THR A 51 -12.61 28.75 21.19
C THR A 51 -12.50 30.28 21.21
N GLY A 52 -11.29 30.83 21.25
CA GLY A 52 -10.99 32.23 21.00
C GLY A 52 -11.29 32.63 19.55
N GLU A 53 -11.77 33.86 19.36
CA GLU A 53 -12.31 34.43 18.10
C GLU A 53 -11.33 34.52 16.90
N GLN A 54 -10.25 33.73 16.86
CA GLN A 54 -9.38 33.62 15.71
C GLN A 54 -9.21 32.15 15.32
N CYS A 55 -10.03 31.70 14.36
CA CYS A 55 -9.76 30.51 13.55
C CYS A 55 -8.48 30.72 12.73
N SER A 56 -7.33 30.75 13.39
CA SER A 56 -6.02 30.68 12.72
C SER A 56 -5.92 29.27 12.18
N GLY A 57 -6.08 29.12 10.87
CA GLY A 57 -6.27 27.83 10.20
C GLY A 57 -5.24 26.78 10.64
N SER A 58 -5.73 25.61 11.03
CA SER A 58 -4.89 24.45 11.33
C SER A 58 -3.96 24.18 10.14
N PRO A 59 -2.66 23.88 10.37
CA PRO A 59 -1.73 23.58 9.29
C PRO A 59 -2.27 22.43 8.44
N THR A 60 -2.56 22.72 7.18
CA THR A 60 -3.16 21.75 6.25
C THR A 60 -2.09 20.80 5.72
N VAL A 61 -2.33 19.50 5.87
CA VAL A 61 -1.46 18.46 5.29
C VAL A 61 -1.58 18.53 3.76
N THR A 62 -0.51 18.97 3.11
CA THR A 62 -0.50 19.17 1.64
C THR A 62 -0.30 17.87 0.87
N ALA A 63 0.49 16.94 1.43
CA ALA A 63 0.79 15.65 0.82
C ALA A 63 1.05 14.59 1.90
N ILE A 64 0.76 13.34 1.57
CA ILE A 64 0.99 12.18 2.45
C ILE A 64 1.93 11.22 1.74
N VAL A 65 3.00 10.83 2.44
CA VAL A 65 3.95 9.80 1.98
C VAL A 65 3.67 8.52 2.75
N GLY A 66 3.16 7.50 2.06
CA GLY A 66 2.75 6.23 2.65
C GLY A 66 1.36 5.78 2.18
N GLU A 67 0.89 4.60 2.56
CA GLU A 67 1.52 3.61 3.45
C GLU A 67 2.24 2.51 2.65
N SER A 68 2.97 1.61 3.31
CA SER A 68 3.69 0.49 2.67
C SER A 68 2.75 -0.59 2.11
N GLY A 69 1.73 -0.99 2.87
CA GLY A 69 0.77 -2.02 2.51
C GLY A 69 -0.32 -1.51 1.56
N SER A 70 -0.68 -2.32 0.56
CA SER A 70 -1.77 -1.95 -0.37
C SER A 70 -3.12 -1.82 0.32
N THR A 71 -3.48 -2.75 1.23
CA THR A 71 -4.79 -2.75 1.91
C THR A 71 -5.00 -1.53 2.82
N THR A 72 -4.00 -1.21 3.62
CA THR A 72 -3.94 -0.03 4.49
C THR A 72 -3.94 1.26 3.68
N THR A 73 -3.12 1.35 2.62
CA THR A 73 -3.10 2.51 1.70
C THR A 73 -4.46 2.72 1.03
N ILE A 74 -5.06 1.66 0.50
CA ILE A 74 -6.42 1.69 -0.09
C ILE A 74 -7.44 2.21 0.94
N SER A 75 -7.33 1.78 2.19
CA SER A 75 -8.22 2.22 3.28
C SER A 75 -8.04 3.71 3.60
N MET A 76 -6.81 4.20 3.65
CA MET A 76 -6.51 5.63 3.83
C MET A 76 -7.03 6.46 2.66
N LEU A 77 -6.81 6.00 1.42
CA LEU A 77 -7.27 6.70 0.22
C LEU A 77 -8.79 6.82 0.13
N ARG A 78 -9.56 5.92 0.75
CA ARG A 78 -11.02 6.07 0.83
C ARG A 78 -11.44 7.24 1.73
N ILE A 79 -10.59 7.63 2.68
CA ILE A 79 -10.83 8.77 3.59
C ILE A 79 -10.34 10.08 2.94
N ILE A 80 -9.17 10.05 2.30
CA ILE A 80 -8.52 11.25 1.73
C ILE A 80 -9.01 11.54 0.30
N GLY A 81 -9.42 10.52 -0.44
CA GLY A 81 -9.81 10.59 -1.85
C GLY A 81 -10.98 11.52 -2.18
N PRO A 82 -12.03 11.65 -1.35
CA PRO A 82 -13.13 12.60 -1.60
C PRO A 82 -12.71 14.08 -1.68
N PHE A 83 -11.50 14.43 -1.24
CA PHE A 83 -10.97 15.80 -1.29
C PHE A 83 -10.28 16.16 -2.64
N GLY A 84 -10.36 15.30 -3.68
CA GLY A 84 -9.81 15.57 -5.02
C GLY A 84 -10.59 14.90 -6.18
N ILE A 85 -10.77 15.63 -7.29
CA ILE A 85 -11.60 15.32 -8.49
C ILE A 85 -11.00 14.15 -9.34
N PRO A 86 -11.79 13.30 -10.04
CA PRO A 86 -11.51 11.86 -10.16
C PRO A 86 -10.65 11.39 -11.35
N GLN A 87 -9.74 10.44 -11.07
CA GLN A 87 -9.40 9.31 -11.93
C GLN A 87 -9.99 8.05 -11.29
N LYS A 88 -11.25 7.77 -11.67
CA LYS A 88 -12.20 6.68 -11.36
C LYS A 88 -12.28 6.09 -9.93
N GLN A 89 -11.20 5.90 -9.17
CA GLN A 89 -11.27 5.40 -7.78
C GLN A 89 -10.28 6.09 -6.82
N TYR A 90 -9.07 6.49 -7.28
CA TYR A 90 -8.03 7.10 -6.43
C TYR A 90 -7.27 8.24 -7.15
N PRO A 91 -7.90 9.42 -7.37
CA PRO A 91 -7.31 10.52 -8.14
C PRO A 91 -6.02 11.11 -7.57
N THR A 92 -5.87 11.07 -6.24
CA THR A 92 -4.77 11.71 -5.51
C THR A 92 -3.65 10.72 -5.17
N PHE A 93 -3.71 9.49 -5.70
CA PHE A 93 -2.73 8.46 -5.39
C PHE A 93 -1.64 8.35 -6.45
N PHE A 94 -0.40 8.47 -5.98
CA PHE A 94 0.81 8.20 -6.75
C PHE A 94 1.71 7.27 -5.94
N ARG A 95 2.53 6.50 -6.65
CA ARG A 95 3.51 5.60 -6.02
C ARG A 95 4.81 5.60 -6.80
N THR A 96 5.91 5.46 -6.08
CA THR A 96 7.27 5.35 -6.61
C THR A 96 7.71 3.90 -6.86
N ILE A 97 6.79 2.95 -6.72
CA ILE A 97 6.97 1.52 -7.05
C ILE A 97 6.06 1.15 -8.24
N PRO A 98 6.51 0.33 -9.20
CA PRO A 98 5.67 -0.10 -10.32
C PRO A 98 4.50 -0.98 -9.88
N SER A 99 3.61 -1.27 -10.83
CA SER A 99 2.50 -2.19 -10.62
C SER A 99 2.94 -3.65 -10.52
N ASP A 100 2.32 -4.41 -9.61
CA ASP A 100 2.57 -5.85 -9.46
C ASP A 100 2.20 -6.67 -10.69
N GLN A 101 1.46 -6.10 -11.65
CA GLN A 101 1.24 -6.70 -12.96
C GLN A 101 2.55 -7.01 -13.69
N PHE A 102 3.55 -6.12 -13.56
CA PHE A 102 4.88 -6.35 -14.15
C PHE A 102 5.61 -7.48 -13.43
N GLN A 103 5.55 -7.51 -12.10
CA GLN A 103 6.14 -8.57 -11.29
C GLN A 103 5.50 -9.95 -11.57
N ALA A 104 4.17 -9.99 -11.68
CA ALA A 104 3.41 -11.18 -12.03
C ALA A 104 3.79 -11.74 -13.41
N ALA A 105 3.90 -10.87 -14.42
CA ALA A 105 4.34 -11.27 -15.75
C ALA A 105 5.78 -11.80 -15.74
N ALA A 106 6.69 -11.11 -15.05
CA ALA A 106 8.08 -11.54 -14.92
C ALA A 106 8.20 -12.92 -14.26
N LEU A 107 7.41 -13.20 -13.21
CA LEU A 107 7.40 -14.50 -12.54
C LEU A 107 6.91 -15.62 -13.48
N ALA A 108 5.86 -15.38 -14.27
CA ALA A 108 5.38 -16.35 -15.25
C ALA A 108 6.44 -16.65 -16.32
N HIS A 109 7.13 -15.62 -16.84
CA HIS A 109 8.24 -15.79 -17.78
C HIS A 109 9.41 -16.58 -17.18
N LEU A 110 9.73 -16.36 -15.90
CA LEU A 110 10.79 -17.09 -15.21
C LEU A 110 10.45 -18.58 -15.09
N ILE A 111 9.22 -18.91 -14.73
CA ILE A 111 8.75 -20.29 -14.59
C ILE A 111 8.80 -21.01 -15.94
N ARG A 112 8.36 -20.33 -17.01
CA ARG A 112 8.49 -20.84 -18.38
C ARG A 112 9.95 -21.03 -18.79
N HIS A 113 10.83 -20.09 -18.45
CA HIS A 113 12.25 -20.17 -18.79
C HIS A 113 12.90 -21.45 -18.25
N PHE A 114 12.54 -21.87 -17.04
CA PHE A 114 13.01 -23.12 -16.44
C PHE A 114 12.23 -24.37 -16.86
N GLY A 115 11.23 -24.24 -17.73
CA GLY A 115 10.43 -25.35 -18.23
C GLY A 115 9.46 -25.96 -17.21
N TRP A 116 9.17 -25.26 -16.11
CA TRP A 116 8.16 -25.70 -15.15
C TRP A 116 6.76 -25.44 -15.69
N THR A 117 5.94 -26.48 -15.76
CA THR A 117 4.58 -26.42 -16.33
C THR A 117 3.49 -26.68 -15.30
N TRP A 118 3.85 -27.12 -14.09
CA TRP A 118 2.92 -27.46 -13.03
C TRP A 118 3.45 -26.92 -11.70
N ILE A 119 2.72 -26.01 -11.08
CA ILE A 119 3.14 -25.30 -9.87
C ILE A 119 2.00 -25.21 -8.85
N GLY A 120 2.38 -25.03 -7.59
CA GLY A 120 1.50 -24.51 -6.56
C GLY A 120 1.74 -23.01 -6.35
N ALA A 121 0.71 -22.28 -5.97
CA ALA A 121 0.79 -20.85 -5.72
C ALA A 121 0.28 -20.50 -4.32
N VAL A 122 1.01 -19.66 -3.59
CA VAL A 122 0.63 -19.19 -2.26
C VAL A 122 0.79 -17.68 -2.19
N ARG A 123 -0.15 -17.00 -1.54
CA ARG A 123 -0.14 -15.54 -1.38
C ARG A 123 -0.49 -15.11 0.03
N SER A 124 -0.14 -13.88 0.37
CA SER A 124 -0.70 -13.19 1.52
C SER A 124 -2.19 -12.89 1.29
N ASP A 125 -3.03 -13.14 2.29
CA ASP A 125 -4.46 -12.78 2.27
C ASP A 125 -4.63 -11.29 2.53
N SER A 126 -4.36 -10.50 1.48
CA SER A 126 -4.40 -9.04 1.45
C SER A 126 -4.67 -8.55 0.03
N ASP A 127 -4.97 -7.27 -0.15
CA ASP A 127 -5.17 -6.71 -1.50
C ASP A 127 -3.93 -6.88 -2.38
N TYR A 128 -2.74 -6.68 -1.82
CA TYR A 128 -1.47 -6.92 -2.53
C TYR A 128 -1.37 -8.37 -3.04
N GLY A 129 -1.54 -9.34 -2.14
CA GLY A 129 -1.41 -10.74 -2.50
C GLY A 129 -2.52 -11.22 -3.43
N ASN A 130 -3.77 -10.82 -3.17
CA ASN A 130 -4.94 -11.24 -3.95
C ASN A 130 -4.93 -10.65 -5.37
N TYR A 131 -4.68 -9.35 -5.54
CA TYR A 131 -4.59 -8.75 -6.88
C TYR A 131 -3.33 -9.21 -7.63
N GLY A 132 -2.19 -9.34 -6.93
CA GLY A 132 -0.96 -9.88 -7.50
C GLY A 132 -1.14 -11.31 -8.01
N MET A 133 -1.80 -12.18 -7.23
CA MET A 133 -2.11 -13.54 -7.65
C MET A 133 -3.07 -13.58 -8.84
N ALA A 134 -4.11 -12.75 -8.86
CA ALA A 134 -5.02 -12.68 -10.00
C ALA A 134 -4.27 -12.30 -11.29
N ALA A 135 -3.35 -11.33 -11.21
CA ALA A 135 -2.48 -10.97 -12.35
C ALA A 135 -1.53 -12.11 -12.73
N PHE A 136 -0.96 -12.81 -11.75
CA PHE A 136 -0.08 -13.95 -11.98
C PHE A 136 -0.79 -15.11 -12.66
N LEU A 137 -1.99 -15.49 -12.21
CA LEU A 137 -2.78 -16.58 -12.81
C LEU A 137 -3.08 -16.29 -14.28
N GLN A 138 -3.41 -15.03 -14.63
CA GLN A 138 -3.60 -14.62 -16.03
C GLN A 138 -2.30 -14.72 -16.85
N ALA A 139 -1.16 -14.33 -16.27
CA ALA A 139 0.14 -14.43 -16.94
C ALA A 139 0.56 -15.90 -17.11
N ALA A 140 0.46 -16.71 -16.05
CA ALA A 140 0.76 -18.13 -16.07
C ALA A 140 -0.05 -18.89 -17.13
N GLN A 141 -1.35 -18.59 -17.25
CA GLN A 141 -2.20 -19.18 -18.28
C GLN A 141 -1.70 -18.87 -19.70
N LYS A 142 -1.25 -17.62 -19.96
CA LYS A 142 -0.69 -17.22 -21.28
C LYS A 142 0.63 -17.92 -21.58
N GLU A 143 1.41 -18.23 -20.56
CA GLU A 143 2.67 -18.96 -20.68
C GLU A 143 2.49 -20.49 -20.70
N GLY A 144 1.25 -20.99 -20.63
CA GLY A 144 0.95 -22.43 -20.66
C GLY A 144 1.26 -23.16 -19.35
N ILE A 145 1.31 -22.44 -18.23
CA ILE A 145 1.61 -22.99 -16.90
C ILE A 145 0.29 -23.39 -16.21
N CYS A 146 0.24 -24.61 -15.69
CA CYS A 146 -0.85 -25.10 -14.86
C CYS A 146 -0.58 -24.77 -13.38
N VAL A 147 -1.59 -24.22 -12.70
CA VAL A 147 -1.55 -23.94 -11.27
C VAL A 147 -2.49 -24.91 -10.57
N GLU A 148 -1.92 -25.87 -9.82
CA GLU A 148 -2.69 -26.93 -9.16
C GLU A 148 -3.55 -26.39 -8.02
N TYR A 149 -2.95 -25.54 -7.19
CA TYR A 149 -3.61 -24.93 -6.04
C TYR A 149 -3.17 -23.47 -5.88
N SER A 150 -4.07 -22.66 -5.31
CA SER A 150 -3.82 -21.25 -5.01
C SER A 150 -4.32 -20.90 -3.61
N GLU A 151 -3.42 -21.01 -2.63
CA GLU A 151 -3.74 -20.80 -1.23
C GLU A 151 -3.44 -19.37 -0.76
N ALA A 152 -4.23 -18.89 0.19
CA ALA A 152 -4.01 -17.61 0.85
C ALA A 152 -3.82 -17.82 2.35
N PHE A 153 -2.92 -17.05 2.96
CA PHE A 153 -2.75 -17.02 4.40
C PHE A 153 -2.44 -15.61 4.89
N SER A 154 -2.78 -15.32 6.14
CA SER A 154 -2.37 -14.08 6.81
C SER A 154 -1.41 -14.38 7.96
N LEU A 155 -0.52 -13.45 8.26
CA LEU A 155 0.41 -13.53 9.39
C LEU A 155 -0.31 -13.64 10.74
N THR A 156 -1.55 -13.15 10.83
CA THR A 156 -2.37 -13.23 12.05
C THR A 156 -3.25 -14.48 12.10
N ASN A 157 -3.14 -15.39 11.12
CA ASN A 157 -3.90 -16.61 11.14
C ASN A 157 -3.48 -17.54 12.28
N PRO A 158 -4.43 -18.27 12.89
CA PRO A 158 -4.09 -19.30 13.88
C PRO A 158 -3.27 -20.42 13.22
N LEU A 159 -2.46 -21.11 14.01
CA LEU A 159 -1.61 -22.20 13.52
C LEU A 159 -2.39 -23.25 12.72
N SER A 160 -3.63 -23.56 13.12
CA SER A 160 -4.50 -24.51 12.42
C SER A 160 -4.85 -24.08 10.98
N ARG A 161 -4.92 -22.78 10.69
CA ARG A 161 -5.10 -22.27 9.32
C ARG A 161 -3.81 -22.45 8.51
N VAL A 162 -2.66 -22.11 9.09
CA VAL A 162 -1.36 -22.26 8.42
C VAL A 162 -1.04 -23.73 8.14
N GLN A 163 -1.35 -24.63 9.08
CA GLN A 163 -1.21 -26.07 8.92
C GLN A 163 -2.02 -26.60 7.73
N ARG A 164 -3.27 -26.14 7.57
CA ARG A 164 -4.08 -26.53 6.40
C ARG A 164 -3.44 -26.14 5.06
N VAL A 165 -2.87 -24.93 4.96
CA VAL A 165 -2.15 -24.51 3.76
C VAL A 165 -0.92 -25.38 3.53
N ALA A 166 -0.17 -25.70 4.59
CA ALA A 166 0.98 -26.61 4.50
C ALA A 166 0.58 -28.03 4.07
N ASP A 167 -0.58 -28.52 4.52
CA ASP A 167 -1.09 -29.84 4.15
C ASP A 167 -1.56 -29.90 2.69
N VAL A 168 -2.00 -28.78 2.11
CA VAL A 168 -2.26 -28.68 0.65
C VAL A 168 -0.96 -28.79 -0.13
N ILE A 169 0.10 -28.12 0.32
CA ILE A 169 1.41 -28.13 -0.35
C ILE A 169 2.09 -29.51 -0.31
N ARG A 170 1.81 -30.30 0.73
CA ARG A 170 2.41 -31.64 0.92
C ARG A 170 1.73 -32.75 0.11
N ARG A 171 0.57 -32.49 -0.49
CA ARG A 171 -0.14 -33.45 -1.33
C ARG A 171 0.47 -33.52 -2.71
#